data_AF-A0AAW1LKB0-F1
#
_entry.id   AF-A0AAW1LKB0-F1
#
_cell.length_a   1.000
_cell.length_b   1.000
_cell.length_c   1.000
_cell.angle_alpha   90.00
_cell.angle_beta   90.00
_cell.angle_gamma   90.00
#
_symmetry.space_group_name_H-M   'P 1'
#
loop_
_entity.id
_entity.type
_entity.pdbx_description
1 polymer ?
#
loop_
_entity_poly.entity_id
_entity_poly.type
_entity_poly.pdbx_seq_one_letter_code
_entity_poly.pdbx_strand_id
1 'polypeptide(L)'
;MSPTITTVTTTILLLIFSLTTAPTTATTKSQPLSAYDILKSYDFPVGLLPKGVTGYEFDQNTGEFKLNLPKTCKFYIDSYELEYKTTVSGKLTKDRLYSLKGVSVKVLLLWLKIVEVVRNDDELEFSVGIASANFPLDGFEESPQCGCGFDCVSAGHLGFGDDRVDSLVSTS
;
A
#
# COMPACT_ATOMS: atom_id res chain seq x y z
N MET A 1 -37.76 46.77 -52.83
CA MET A 1 -37.46 48.19 -52.58
C MET A 1 -36.37 48.23 -51.52
N SER A 2 -35.17 48.66 -51.93
CA SER A 2 -34.09 49.01 -51.01
C SER A 2 -34.37 50.38 -50.38
N PRO A 3 -33.76 50.71 -49.24
CA PRO A 3 -32.95 51.93 -49.26
C PRO A 3 -31.57 51.76 -48.60
N THR A 4 -30.79 52.79 -48.86
CA THR A 4 -29.34 52.80 -49.07
C THR A 4 -28.56 53.29 -47.84
N ILE A 5 -27.41 52.65 -47.61
CA ILE A 5 -26.12 53.09 -47.03
C ILE A 5 -26.01 54.55 -46.52
N THR A 6 -25.47 54.74 -45.30
CA THR A 6 -24.53 55.84 -45.03
C THR A 6 -23.49 55.41 -43.99
N THR A 7 -22.24 55.46 -44.42
CA THR A 7 -21.00 55.16 -43.69
C THR A 7 -20.56 56.37 -42.89
N VAL A 8 -20.15 56.22 -41.62
CA VAL A 8 -19.19 57.14 -41.00
C VAL A 8 -18.15 56.31 -40.25
N THR A 9 -17.01 56.12 -40.92
CA THR A 9 -15.75 55.63 -40.38
C THR A 9 -15.05 56.76 -39.64
N THR A 10 -14.69 56.61 -38.36
CA THR A 10 -13.50 57.29 -37.80
C THR A 10 -12.97 56.50 -36.59
N THR A 11 -12.01 55.63 -36.88
CA THR A 11 -10.77 55.39 -36.12
C THR A 11 -10.78 55.53 -34.59
N ILE A 12 -10.71 54.39 -33.88
CA ILE A 12 -9.80 54.22 -32.75
C ILE A 12 -9.10 52.88 -32.98
N LEU A 13 -7.83 52.95 -33.38
CA LEU A 13 -6.89 51.84 -33.52
C LEU A 13 -6.05 51.79 -32.24
N LEU A 14 -5.69 50.56 -31.82
CA LEU A 14 -4.70 50.17 -30.80
C LEU A 14 -5.27 50.19 -29.36
N LEU A 15 -5.41 49.05 -28.67
CA LEU A 15 -4.30 48.25 -28.15
C LEU A 15 -4.74 46.80 -27.85
N ILE A 16 -4.14 45.87 -28.60
CA ILE A 16 -3.74 44.51 -28.24
C ILE A 16 -3.78 44.12 -26.74
N PHE A 17 -4.61 43.13 -26.39
CA PHE A 17 -4.13 42.00 -25.60
C PHE A 17 -5.08 40.82 -25.82
N SER A 18 -4.80 40.03 -26.85
CA SER A 18 -5.39 38.70 -26.99
C SER A 18 -4.92 37.87 -25.80
N LEU A 19 -5.79 37.60 -24.83
CA LEU A 19 -5.55 36.54 -23.84
C LEU A 19 -5.70 35.19 -24.56
N THR A 20 -4.67 34.81 -25.31
CA THR A 20 -4.41 33.41 -25.62
C THR A 20 -4.06 32.72 -24.31
N THR A 21 -5.06 32.15 -23.64
CA THR A 21 -4.82 31.16 -22.59
C THR A 21 -4.18 29.95 -23.26
N ALA A 22 -2.86 29.85 -23.14
CA ALA A 22 -2.15 28.63 -23.50
C ALA A 22 -2.75 27.48 -22.69
N PRO A 23 -3.07 26.32 -23.29
CA PRO A 23 -3.29 25.12 -22.51
C PRO A 23 -1.97 24.84 -21.78
N THR A 24 -1.96 25.08 -20.48
CA THR A 24 -0.90 24.56 -19.63
C THR A 24 -1.12 23.06 -19.62
N THR A 25 -0.45 22.35 -20.52
CA THR A 25 -0.19 20.93 -20.34
C THR A 25 0.63 20.82 -19.07
N ALA A 26 -0.07 20.72 -17.93
CA ALA A 26 0.51 20.20 -16.72
C ALA A 26 0.93 18.77 -17.07
N THR A 27 2.19 18.61 -17.49
CA THR A 27 2.86 17.32 -17.51
C THR A 27 2.98 16.91 -16.05
N THR A 28 1.89 16.38 -15.48
CA THR A 28 1.94 15.59 -14.27
C THR A 28 2.89 14.46 -14.59
N LYS A 29 4.14 14.55 -14.14
CA LYS A 29 5.01 13.40 -14.06
C LYS A 29 4.27 12.42 -13.15
N SER A 30 3.55 11.47 -13.75
CA SER A 30 2.96 10.36 -13.03
C SER A 30 4.12 9.69 -12.32
N GLN A 31 4.24 9.89 -11.00
CA GLN A 31 5.14 9.05 -10.24
C GLN A 31 4.70 7.61 -10.49
N PRO A 32 5.64 6.68 -10.70
CA PRO A 32 5.28 5.27 -10.78
C PRO A 32 4.57 4.92 -9.46
N LEU A 33 3.36 4.38 -9.57
CA LEU A 33 2.59 3.92 -8.41
C LEU A 33 3.46 2.92 -7.63
N SER A 34 3.37 2.88 -6.31
CA SER A 34 3.99 1.80 -5.55
C SER A 34 3.09 0.55 -5.56
N ALA A 35 3.60 -0.60 -5.11
CA ALA A 35 2.78 -1.80 -4.90
C ALA A 35 1.60 -1.54 -3.94
N TYR A 36 1.81 -0.71 -2.92
CA TYR A 36 0.78 -0.31 -1.96
C TYR A 36 -0.27 0.60 -2.59
N ASP A 37 0.13 1.47 -3.52
CA ASP A 37 -0.81 2.32 -4.25
C ASP A 37 -1.68 1.52 -5.21
N ILE A 38 -1.11 0.49 -5.85
CA ILE A 38 -1.88 -0.44 -6.68
C ILE A 38 -2.91 -1.17 -5.82
N LEU A 39 -2.53 -1.76 -4.68
CA LEU A 39 -3.52 -2.40 -3.80
C LEU A 39 -4.68 -1.49 -3.42
N LYS A 40 -4.38 -0.25 -2.99
CA LYS A 40 -5.41 0.75 -2.66
C LYS A 40 -6.33 1.05 -3.85
N SER A 41 -5.80 1.12 -5.07
CA SER A 41 -6.59 1.38 -6.27
C SER A 41 -7.58 0.25 -6.63
N TYR A 42 -7.40 -0.95 -6.04
CA TYR A 42 -8.29 -2.10 -6.15
C TYR A 42 -9.02 -2.41 -4.84
N ASP A 43 -9.21 -1.38 -4.01
CA ASP A 43 -9.97 -1.42 -2.76
C ASP A 43 -9.34 -2.32 -1.66
N PHE A 44 -8.04 -2.52 -1.68
CA PHE A 44 -7.34 -3.20 -0.58
C PHE A 44 -6.55 -2.24 0.30
N PRO A 45 -6.52 -2.47 1.62
CA PRO A 45 -5.70 -1.68 2.51
C PRO A 45 -4.22 -2.05 2.35
N VAL A 46 -3.33 -1.11 2.68
CA VAL A 46 -1.88 -1.28 2.48
C VAL A 46 -1.27 -2.33 3.39
N GLY A 47 -1.93 -2.66 4.51
CA GLY A 47 -1.49 -3.62 5.52
C GLY A 47 -1.48 -5.07 5.09
N LEU A 48 -2.02 -5.37 3.91
CA LEU A 48 -1.85 -6.69 3.27
C LEU A 48 -0.41 -6.98 2.86
N LEU A 49 0.45 -5.97 2.75
CA LEU A 49 1.87 -6.16 2.42
C LEU A 49 2.77 -5.71 3.56
N PRO A 50 3.83 -6.47 3.87
CA PRO A 50 4.85 -6.01 4.79
C PRO A 50 5.64 -4.84 4.18
N LYS A 51 6.13 -3.94 5.05
CA LYS A 51 6.99 -2.83 4.64
C LYS A 51 8.26 -3.35 3.96
N GLY A 52 8.74 -2.60 2.97
CA GLY A 52 10.02 -2.85 2.31
C GLY A 52 9.94 -3.66 1.01
N VAL A 53 8.78 -3.70 0.34
CA VAL A 53 8.70 -4.13 -1.07
C VAL A 53 9.71 -3.35 -1.92
N THR A 54 10.63 -4.07 -2.59
CA THR A 54 11.74 -3.50 -3.36
C THR A 54 11.44 -3.41 -4.86
N GLY A 55 10.45 -4.15 -5.34
CA GLY A 55 10.02 -4.09 -6.74
C GLY A 55 8.66 -4.72 -6.93
N TYR A 56 7.96 -4.29 -7.99
CA TYR A 56 6.67 -4.86 -8.36
C TYR A 56 6.48 -4.82 -9.89
N GLU A 57 5.64 -5.72 -10.36
CA GLU A 57 5.13 -5.80 -11.72
C GLU A 57 3.60 -5.96 -11.61
N PHE A 58 2.85 -5.24 -12.44
CA PHE A 58 1.40 -5.35 -12.49
C PHE A 58 0.90 -5.15 -13.92
N ASP A 59 0.16 -6.12 -14.44
CA ASP A 59 -0.53 -6.03 -15.73
C ASP A 59 -2.01 -5.71 -15.50
N GLN A 60 -2.41 -4.49 -15.87
CA GLN A 60 -3.79 -4.01 -15.72
C GLN A 60 -4.80 -4.80 -16.57
N ASN A 61 -4.37 -5.44 -17.66
CA ASN A 61 -5.28 -6.17 -18.55
C ASN A 61 -5.61 -7.56 -18.01
N THR A 62 -4.61 -8.23 -17.43
CA THR A 62 -4.75 -9.60 -16.92
C THR A 62 -5.02 -9.64 -15.41
N GLY A 63 -4.68 -8.57 -14.70
CA GLY A 63 -4.65 -8.49 -13.24
C GLY A 63 -3.45 -9.19 -12.62
N GLU A 64 -2.53 -9.75 -13.41
CA GLU A 64 -1.37 -10.47 -12.87
C GLU A 64 -0.41 -9.51 -12.17
N PHE A 65 0.02 -9.89 -10.97
CA PHE A 65 1.01 -9.14 -10.21
C PHE A 65 2.14 -10.03 -9.73
N LYS A 66 3.28 -9.39 -9.54
CA LYS A 66 4.45 -9.96 -8.86
C LYS A 66 5.10 -8.87 -8.03
N LEU A 67 5.47 -9.19 -6.80
CA LEU A 67 6.18 -8.29 -5.91
C LEU A 67 7.42 -8.99 -5.35
N ASN A 68 8.45 -8.20 -5.07
CA ASN A 68 9.71 -8.66 -4.53
C ASN A 68 9.99 -7.99 -3.18
N LEU A 69 10.39 -8.80 -2.22
CA LEU A 69 10.92 -8.41 -0.93
C LEU A 69 12.44 -8.63 -0.92
N PRO A 70 13.20 -7.93 -0.06
CA PRO A 70 14.65 -8.10 0.01
C PRO A 70 15.06 -9.49 0.53
N LYS A 71 14.18 -10.13 1.31
CA LYS A 71 14.36 -11.46 1.90
C LYS A 71 13.01 -12.09 2.22
N THR A 72 12.98 -13.39 2.49
CA THR A 72 11.84 -14.04 3.14
C THR A 72 11.54 -13.32 4.44
N CYS A 73 10.27 -12.99 4.63
CA CYS A 73 9.79 -12.20 5.72
C CYS A 73 8.85 -13.02 6.60
N LYS A 74 9.14 -13.07 7.91
CA LYS A 74 8.27 -13.69 8.91
C LYS A 74 7.97 -12.70 10.02
N PHE A 75 6.76 -12.75 10.55
CA PHE A 75 6.34 -11.95 11.69
C PHE A 75 5.10 -12.57 12.30
N TYR A 76 4.79 -12.17 13.53
CA TYR A 76 3.56 -12.53 14.21
C TYR A 76 2.55 -11.38 14.11
N ILE A 77 1.29 -11.74 13.92
CA ILE A 77 0.13 -10.86 14.16
C ILE A 77 -0.81 -11.66 15.05
N ASP A 78 -1.10 -11.12 16.23
CA ASP A 78 -1.81 -11.82 17.30
C ASP A 78 -1.20 -13.21 17.56
N SER A 79 -1.96 -14.28 17.34
CA SER A 79 -1.53 -15.67 17.51
C SER A 79 -1.00 -16.34 16.24
N TYR A 80 -0.96 -15.63 15.10
CA TYR A 80 -0.60 -16.21 13.81
C TYR A 80 0.83 -15.86 13.41
N GLU A 81 1.61 -16.87 13.04
CA GLU A 81 2.91 -16.69 12.38
C GLU A 81 2.70 -16.64 10.86
N LEU A 82 2.99 -15.49 10.24
CA LEU A 82 2.93 -15.32 8.79
C LEU A 82 4.32 -15.41 8.16
N GLU A 83 4.37 -15.96 6.95
CA GLU A 83 5.55 -15.99 6.10
C GLU A 83 5.22 -15.44 4.71
N TYR A 84 5.99 -14.44 4.28
CA TYR A 84 6.04 -13.94 2.91
C TYR A 84 7.38 -14.35 2.30
N LYS A 85 7.36 -15.02 1.16
CA LYS A 85 8.57 -15.34 0.40
C LYS A 85 9.14 -14.09 -0.26
N THR A 86 10.41 -14.16 -0.66
CA THR A 86 11.09 -13.10 -1.41
C THR A 86 10.33 -12.66 -2.66
N THR A 87 9.61 -13.57 -3.30
CA THR A 87 8.70 -13.25 -4.41
C THR A 87 7.29 -13.71 -4.05
N VAL A 88 6.33 -12.79 -4.14
CA VAL A 88 4.91 -13.06 -4.03
C VAL A 88 4.25 -12.72 -5.36
N SER A 89 3.31 -13.55 -5.79
CA SER A 89 2.59 -13.32 -7.04
C SER A 89 1.16 -13.81 -6.94
N GLY A 90 0.33 -13.37 -7.89
CA GLY A 90 -1.06 -13.76 -7.97
C GLY A 90 -1.79 -12.90 -8.98
N LYS A 91 -3.09 -12.81 -8.81
CA LYS A 91 -3.96 -11.94 -9.59
C LYS A 91 -4.71 -11.00 -8.65
N LEU A 92 -4.77 -9.73 -9.02
CA LEU A 92 -5.46 -8.66 -8.33
C LEU A 92 -6.56 -8.14 -9.23
N THR A 93 -7.78 -8.18 -8.71
CA THR A 93 -8.96 -7.52 -9.26
C THR A 93 -9.61 -6.72 -8.15
N LYS A 94 -10.63 -5.92 -8.50
CA LYS A 94 -11.42 -5.20 -7.50
C LYS A 94 -11.94 -6.19 -6.45
N ASP A 95 -11.70 -5.88 -5.18
CA ASP A 95 -12.12 -6.65 -4.00
C ASP A 95 -11.59 -8.10 -3.93
N ARG A 96 -10.66 -8.52 -4.80
CA ARG A 96 -10.17 -9.91 -4.80
C ARG A 96 -8.69 -10.05 -5.19
N LEU A 97 -7.97 -10.77 -4.35
CA LEU A 97 -6.62 -11.29 -4.56
C LEU A 97 -6.72 -12.81 -4.66
N TYR A 98 -6.27 -13.42 -5.76
CA TYR A 98 -6.44 -14.87 -5.96
C TYR A 98 -5.28 -15.49 -6.73
N SER A 99 -5.21 -16.81 -6.73
CA SER A 99 -4.05 -17.55 -7.24
C SER A 99 -2.75 -17.14 -6.54
N LEU A 100 -2.85 -16.75 -5.26
CA LEU A 100 -1.73 -16.21 -4.50
C LEU A 100 -0.66 -17.28 -4.29
N LYS A 101 0.60 -16.85 -4.44
CA LYS A 101 1.78 -17.67 -4.22
C LYS A 101 2.77 -16.88 -3.40
N GLY A 102 3.41 -17.56 -2.45
CA GLY A 102 4.46 -16.97 -1.63
C GLY A 102 3.99 -16.36 -0.32
N VAL A 103 2.72 -16.49 0.04
CA VAL A 103 2.20 -16.13 1.38
C VAL A 103 1.72 -17.39 2.08
N SER A 104 2.07 -17.55 3.35
CA SER A 104 1.69 -18.71 4.15
C SER A 104 1.48 -18.33 5.60
N VAL A 105 0.59 -19.03 6.27
CA VAL A 105 0.31 -18.89 7.70
C VAL A 105 0.57 -20.22 8.39
N LYS A 106 1.08 -20.17 9.61
CA LYS A 106 1.28 -21.36 10.43
C LYS A 106 0.04 -21.65 11.26
N VAL A 107 -0.48 -22.86 11.12
CA VAL A 107 -1.59 -23.37 11.91
C VAL A 107 -1.14 -24.65 12.59
N LEU A 108 -1.16 -24.66 13.93
CA LEU A 108 -0.59 -25.72 14.77
C LEU A 108 0.89 -25.95 14.40
N LEU A 109 1.19 -27.02 13.67
CA LEU A 109 2.54 -27.40 13.26
C LEU A 109 2.77 -27.34 11.73
N LEU A 110 1.76 -26.89 10.97
CA LEU A 110 1.78 -26.91 9.50
C LEU A 110 1.74 -25.50 8.93
N TRP A 111 2.50 -25.29 7.86
CA TRP A 111 2.43 -24.08 7.03
C TRP A 111 1.39 -24.27 5.94
N LEU A 112 0.35 -23.45 5.98
CA LEU A 112 -0.72 -23.45 4.99
C LEU A 112 -0.57 -22.24 4.07
N LYS A 113 -0.75 -22.46 2.77
CA LYS A 113 -0.67 -21.38 1.78
C LYS A 113 -1.96 -20.57 1.83
N ILE A 114 -1.83 -19.25 1.91
CA ILE A 114 -2.95 -18.36 1.63
C ILE A 114 -3.02 -18.25 0.11
N VAL A 115 -4.15 -18.66 -0.47
CA VAL A 115 -4.33 -18.74 -1.92
C VAL A 115 -5.26 -17.66 -2.46
N GLU A 116 -6.05 -17.07 -1.56
CA GLU A 116 -7.05 -16.06 -1.90
C GLU A 116 -7.35 -15.15 -0.70
N VAL A 117 -7.62 -13.88 -1.00
CA VAL A 117 -8.16 -12.88 -0.09
C VAL A 117 -9.29 -12.16 -0.80
N VAL A 118 -10.48 -12.12 -0.20
CA VAL A 118 -11.64 -11.40 -0.73
C VAL A 118 -12.01 -10.29 0.25
N ARG A 119 -12.27 -9.10 -0.25
CA ARG A 119 -12.85 -8.02 0.55
C ARG A 119 -14.37 -8.07 0.44
N ASN A 120 -15.03 -8.09 1.60
CA ASN A 120 -16.47 -7.97 1.73
C ASN A 120 -16.75 -6.80 2.68
N ASP A 121 -17.07 -5.63 2.12
CA ASP A 121 -17.28 -4.38 2.87
C ASP A 121 -16.10 -4.04 3.80
N ASP A 122 -16.31 -4.18 5.11
CA ASP A 122 -15.36 -3.87 6.17
C ASP A 122 -14.66 -5.14 6.72
N GLU A 123 -14.75 -6.26 6.01
CA GLU A 123 -14.06 -7.51 6.32
C GLU A 123 -13.17 -7.99 5.17
N LEU A 124 -12.13 -8.71 5.53
CA LEU A 124 -11.24 -9.45 4.63
C LEU A 124 -11.33 -10.93 4.95
N GLU A 125 -11.78 -11.71 3.98
CA GLU A 125 -11.81 -13.17 4.03
C GLU A 125 -10.50 -13.73 3.48
N PHE A 126 -9.71 -14.41 4.32
CA PHE A 126 -8.48 -15.09 3.92
C PHE A 126 -8.74 -16.59 3.75
N SER A 127 -8.39 -17.15 2.59
CA SER A 127 -8.61 -18.55 2.26
C SER A 127 -7.31 -19.32 2.06
N VAL A 128 -7.27 -20.52 2.64
CA VAL A 128 -6.22 -21.54 2.41
C VAL A 128 -6.68 -22.64 1.45
N GLY A 129 -7.80 -22.42 0.75
CA GLY A 129 -8.39 -23.30 -0.25
C GLY A 129 -9.50 -24.20 0.29
N ILE A 130 -9.26 -24.91 1.40
CA ILE A 130 -10.27 -25.79 2.04
C ILE A 130 -11.05 -25.10 3.17
N ALA A 131 -10.57 -23.95 3.63
CA ALA A 131 -11.12 -23.19 4.73
C ALA A 131 -10.79 -21.71 4.57
N SER A 132 -11.58 -20.86 5.21
CA SER A 132 -11.37 -19.42 5.28
C SER A 132 -11.60 -18.87 6.68
N ALA A 133 -11.10 -17.65 6.91
CA ALA A 133 -11.33 -16.88 8.14
C ALA A 133 -11.49 -15.40 7.79
N ASN A 134 -12.39 -14.71 8.50
CA ASN A 134 -12.67 -13.29 8.31
C ASN A 134 -11.93 -12.45 9.36
N PHE A 135 -11.44 -11.31 8.93
CA PHE A 135 -10.76 -10.32 9.76
C PHE A 135 -11.30 -8.92 9.43
N PRO A 136 -11.43 -8.03 10.42
CA PRO A 136 -11.89 -6.67 10.16
C PRO A 136 -10.84 -5.89 9.37
N LEU A 137 -11.29 -5.00 8.48
CA LEU A 137 -10.45 -4.24 7.55
C LEU A 137 -9.50 -3.27 8.26
N ASP A 138 -9.92 -2.72 9.40
CA ASP A 138 -9.19 -1.75 10.21
C ASP A 138 -7.84 -2.29 10.72
N GLY A 139 -7.77 -3.59 10.99
CA GLY A 139 -6.53 -4.28 11.36
C GLY A 139 -5.45 -4.29 10.26
N PHE A 140 -5.76 -3.81 9.06
CA PHE A 140 -4.86 -3.79 7.91
C PHE A 140 -4.57 -2.36 7.41
N GLU A 141 -4.90 -1.31 8.14
CA GLU A 141 -4.57 0.07 7.74
C GLU A 141 -3.07 0.32 7.67
N GLU A 142 -2.29 -0.32 8.54
CA GLU A 142 -0.83 -0.21 8.58
C GLU A 142 -0.13 -1.46 8.04
N SER A 143 0.98 -1.26 7.31
CA SER A 143 1.84 -2.35 6.87
C SER A 143 2.68 -2.92 8.02
N PRO A 144 2.66 -4.24 8.26
CA PRO A 144 3.54 -4.85 9.26
C PRO A 144 5.00 -4.75 8.82
N GLN A 145 5.91 -4.70 9.78
CA GLN A 145 7.33 -4.76 9.50
C GLN A 145 7.85 -6.19 9.62
N CYS A 146 8.88 -6.47 8.83
CA CYS A 146 9.48 -7.77 8.84
C CYS A 146 10.18 -8.09 10.17
N GLY A 147 9.91 -9.26 10.74
CA GLY A 147 10.43 -9.70 12.03
C GLY A 147 9.49 -9.34 13.18
N CYS A 148 9.35 -8.05 13.49
CA CYS A 148 8.62 -7.55 14.66
C CYS A 148 7.14 -7.24 14.43
N GLY A 149 6.60 -7.39 13.20
CA GLY A 149 5.18 -7.12 12.92
C GLY A 149 4.85 -5.65 13.18
N PHE A 150 3.93 -5.39 14.10
CA PHE A 150 3.56 -4.03 14.52
C PHE A 150 4.37 -3.50 15.72
N ASP A 151 5.14 -4.36 16.40
CA ASP A 151 5.81 -4.04 17.68
C ASP A 151 7.23 -3.47 17.55
N CYS A 152 7.54 -2.80 16.43
CA CYS A 152 8.91 -2.40 16.10
C CYS A 152 9.41 -1.15 16.83
N VAL A 153 8.94 -0.89 18.05
CA VAL A 153 9.27 0.28 18.86
C VAL A 153 9.92 -0.18 20.16
N SER A 154 11.27 -0.28 20.21
CA SER A 154 12.13 -0.06 21.39
C SER A 154 13.60 -0.45 21.13
N ALA A 155 14.30 0.28 20.26
CA ALA A 155 15.78 0.26 20.20
C ALA A 155 16.39 1.65 20.39
N GLY A 156 15.61 2.61 20.92
CA GLY A 156 16.05 3.97 21.25
C GLY A 156 15.99 4.33 22.73
N HIS A 157 15.52 3.43 23.62
CA HIS A 157 15.36 3.74 25.04
C HIS A 157 15.68 2.58 26.02
N LEU A 158 16.32 1.50 25.57
CA LEU A 158 16.93 0.56 26.51
C LEU A 158 18.40 0.91 26.64
N GLY A 159 18.62 1.94 27.47
CA GLY A 159 19.92 2.16 28.07
C GLY A 159 20.39 0.86 28.72
N PHE A 160 21.68 0.61 28.58
CA PHE A 160 22.43 -0.31 29.42
C PHE A 160 21.92 -0.19 30.87
N GLY A 161 21.32 -1.26 31.38
CA GLY A 161 21.19 -1.45 32.82
C GLY A 161 22.59 -1.61 33.39
N ASP A 162 23.20 -0.49 33.77
CA ASP A 162 24.31 -0.45 34.71
C ASP A 162 23.71 -0.89 36.05
N ASP A 163 23.95 -2.15 36.41
CA ASP A 163 23.71 -2.72 37.73
C ASP A 163 24.53 -1.93 38.77
N ARG A 164 24.02 -0.78 39.21
CA ARG A 164 24.44 -0.19 40.48
C ARG A 164 23.78 -0.97 41.60
N VAL A 165 24.54 -1.92 42.12
CA VAL A 165 24.38 -2.47 43.46
C VAL A 165 24.57 -1.33 44.46
N ASP A 166 23.49 -0.66 44.81
CA ASP A 166 23.41 0.12 46.04
C ASP A 166 22.56 -0.65 47.04
N SER A 167 23.23 -1.47 47.85
CA SER A 167 22.70 -1.87 49.14
C SER A 167 23.83 -2.30 50.08
N LEU A 168 23.88 -1.57 51.20
CA LEU A 168 24.47 -1.91 52.50
C LEU A 168 25.95 -1.54 52.74
N VAL A 169 26.21 -0.25 52.96
CA VAL A 169 27.04 0.15 54.12
C VAL A 169 26.10 0.80 55.13
N SER A 170 25.65 -0.01 56.08
CA SER A 170 24.94 0.46 57.27
C SER A 170 25.97 1.11 58.20
N THR A 171 25.85 2.42 58.39
CA THR A 171 26.42 3.11 59.54
C THR A 171 25.73 2.65 60.82
N SER A 172 26.49 2.06 61.74
CA SER A 172 26.49 2.29 63.19
C SER A 172 27.40 1.28 63.89
#